data_AF-A0A3D1IZT9-F1
#
_entry.id   AF-A0A3D1IZT9-F1
#
_cell.length_a   1.000
_cell.length_b   1.000
_cell.length_c   1.000
_cell.angle_alpha   90.00
_cell.angle_beta   90.00
_cell.angle_gamma   90.00
#
_symmetry.space_group_name_H-M   'P 1'
#
loop_
_entity.id
_entity.type
_entity.pdbx_description
1 polymer ?
#
loop_
_entity_poly.entity_id
_entity_poly.type
_entity_poly.pdbx_seq_one_letter_code
_entity_poly.pdbx_strand_id
1 'polypeptide(L)'
;MERFKTSSITHGKRNTPEYRTWADMCLRCDTPSQTSYPRYGGKGIKVCDRWKASFEVFLADMGPKPSPLHSIERNNSAGNYEPENCRWATRAEQAANKSTTVRVVWQGAEVVACVLAKQLGKNPKIVCGRLAKGWTIERALSQPVGARA
;
A
#
# COMPACT_ATOMS: atom_id res chain seq x y z
N MET A 1 -10.72 6.91 -43.47
CA MET A 1 -9.59 6.11 -42.95
C MET A 1 -8.52 7.06 -42.46
N GLU A 2 -8.39 7.28 -41.16
CA GLU A 2 -7.19 7.91 -40.61
C GLU A 2 -6.79 7.14 -39.35
N ARG A 3 -5.72 6.36 -39.49
CA ARG A 3 -5.04 5.72 -38.37
C ARG A 3 -3.90 6.64 -37.96
N PHE A 4 -4.08 7.40 -36.89
CA PHE A 4 -2.97 8.07 -36.23
C PHE A 4 -2.05 7.01 -35.61
N LYS A 5 -0.87 6.82 -36.21
CA LYS A 5 0.24 6.09 -35.58
C LYS A 5 0.85 7.01 -34.51
N THR A 6 0.39 6.91 -33.27
CA THR A 6 1.18 7.39 -32.13
C THR A 6 2.34 6.43 -31.94
N SER A 7 3.51 6.82 -32.44
CA SER A 7 4.76 6.09 -32.20
C SER A 7 5.07 6.15 -30.70
N SER A 8 4.90 5.03 -30.00
CA SER A 8 5.30 4.88 -28.59
C SER A 8 6.83 4.76 -28.52
N ILE A 9 7.49 5.90 -28.63
CA ILE A 9 8.91 6.02 -28.30
C ILE A 9 9.06 6.05 -26.79
N THR A 10 9.06 4.87 -26.16
CA THR A 10 9.56 4.66 -24.79
C THR A 10 11.09 4.81 -24.78
N HIS A 11 11.59 5.96 -25.22
CA HIS A 11 13.01 6.25 -25.22
C HIS A 11 13.45 6.64 -23.79
N GLY A 12 14.08 5.69 -23.09
CA GLY A 12 14.92 5.95 -21.91
C GLY A 12 14.37 5.50 -20.55
N LYS A 13 13.05 5.31 -20.38
CA LYS A 13 12.46 4.99 -19.06
C LYS A 13 12.14 3.51 -18.79
N ARG A 14 12.35 2.62 -19.75
CA ARG A 14 12.06 1.17 -19.64
C ARG A 14 12.76 0.46 -18.47
N ASN A 15 13.87 1.04 -17.98
CA ASN A 15 14.64 0.50 -16.86
C ASN A 15 14.38 1.22 -15.51
N THR A 16 13.38 2.11 -15.46
CA THR A 16 13.06 2.86 -14.24
C THR A 16 12.23 2.01 -13.25
N PRO A 17 12.37 2.25 -11.93
CA PRO A 17 11.52 1.60 -10.91
C PRO A 17 10.01 1.79 -11.14
N GLU A 18 9.61 2.93 -11.69
CA GLU A 18 8.24 3.30 -12.02
C GLU A 18 7.73 2.45 -13.19
N TYR A 19 8.52 2.32 -14.26
CA TYR A 19 8.14 1.50 -15.40
C TYR A 19 7.96 0.03 -15.00
N ARG A 20 8.86 -0.50 -14.17
CA ARG A 20 8.71 -1.85 -13.62
C ARG A 20 7.43 -2.00 -12.79
N THR A 21 7.11 -0.99 -11.97
CA THR A 21 5.88 -1.00 -11.17
C THR A 21 4.63 -0.99 -12.04
N TRP A 22 4.61 -0.16 -13.08
CA TRP A 22 3.52 -0.09 -14.05
C TRP A 22 3.35 -1.40 -14.84
N ALA A 23 4.45 -1.95 -15.36
CA ALA A 23 4.44 -3.22 -16.08
C ALA A 23 3.93 -4.37 -15.19
N ASP A 24 4.43 -4.46 -13.96
CA ASP A 24 3.96 -5.45 -12.98
C ASP A 24 2.48 -5.27 -12.64
N MET A 25 2.00 -4.04 -12.54
CA MET A 25 0.60 -3.72 -12.27
C MET A 25 -0.31 -4.25 -13.40
N CYS A 26 0.04 -3.97 -14.66
CA CYS A 26 -0.69 -4.51 -15.82
C CYS A 26 -0.64 -6.04 -15.84
N LEU A 27 0.55 -6.62 -15.61
CA LEU A 27 0.77 -8.07 -15.60
C LEU A 27 -0.08 -8.80 -14.53
N ARG A 28 -0.24 -8.22 -13.33
CA ARG A 28 -1.13 -8.76 -12.27
C ARG A 28 -2.59 -8.81 -12.70
N CYS A 29 -3.05 -7.83 -13.49
CA CYS A 29 -4.46 -7.67 -13.83
C CYS A 29 -4.86 -8.39 -15.13
N ASP A 30 -3.94 -8.50 -16.09
CA ASP A 30 -4.29 -8.92 -17.46
C ASP A 30 -3.76 -10.29 -17.86
N THR A 31 -2.89 -10.92 -17.05
CA THR A 31 -2.22 -12.17 -17.43
C THR A 31 -2.63 -13.34 -16.54
N PRO A 32 -3.60 -14.18 -16.97
CA PRO A 32 -4.10 -15.31 -16.18
C PRO A 32 -3.04 -16.32 -15.72
N SER A 33 -1.95 -16.47 -16.47
CA SER A 33 -0.85 -17.37 -16.12
C SER A 33 0.03 -16.86 -14.98
N GLN A 34 -0.12 -15.60 -14.56
CA GLN A 34 0.66 -15.05 -13.46
C GLN A 34 0.17 -15.55 -12.11
N THR A 35 1.10 -15.93 -11.24
CA THR A 35 0.81 -16.39 -9.87
C THR A 35 0.06 -15.36 -9.02
N SER A 36 0.15 -14.08 -9.38
CA SER A 36 -0.59 -12.99 -8.74
C SER A 36 -2.02 -12.86 -9.28
N TYR A 37 -2.31 -13.27 -10.51
CA TYR A 37 -3.58 -13.01 -11.19
C TYR A 37 -4.83 -13.42 -10.40
N PRO A 38 -4.91 -14.60 -9.75
CA PRO A 38 -6.09 -14.97 -8.96
C PRO A 38 -6.44 -13.98 -7.83
N ARG A 39 -5.47 -13.19 -7.37
CA ARG A 39 -5.65 -12.16 -6.33
C ARG A 39 -5.99 -10.78 -6.89
N TYR A 40 -5.77 -10.56 -8.18
CA TYR A 40 -5.97 -9.29 -8.87
C TYR A 40 -6.97 -9.46 -10.02
N GLY A 41 -6.50 -9.72 -11.25
CA GLY A 41 -7.37 -9.86 -12.42
C GLY A 41 -8.47 -10.91 -12.25
N GLY A 42 -8.17 -12.03 -11.58
CA GLY A 42 -9.14 -13.07 -11.25
C GLY A 42 -10.26 -12.63 -10.30
N LYS A 43 -10.08 -11.51 -9.58
CA LYS A 43 -11.12 -10.85 -8.77
C LYS A 43 -11.84 -9.70 -9.49
N GLY A 44 -11.54 -9.48 -10.76
CA GLY A 44 -12.09 -8.38 -11.55
C GLY A 44 -11.40 -7.03 -11.33
N ILE A 45 -10.25 -6.99 -10.63
CA ILE A 45 -9.44 -5.79 -10.49
C ILE A 45 -8.78 -5.47 -11.82
N LYS A 46 -8.93 -4.22 -12.28
CA LYS A 46 -8.39 -3.74 -13.56
C LYS A 46 -7.45 -2.56 -13.36
N VAL A 47 -6.68 -2.29 -14.40
CA VAL A 47 -5.99 -1.01 -14.61
C VAL A 47 -6.89 -0.13 -15.45
N CYS A 48 -7.10 1.13 -15.06
CA CYS A 48 -7.89 2.06 -15.86
C CYS A 48 -7.28 2.21 -17.26
N ASP A 49 -8.13 2.38 -18.28
CA ASP A 49 -7.71 2.31 -19.69
C ASP A 49 -6.61 3.33 -20.02
N ARG A 50 -6.66 4.52 -19.40
CA ARG A 50 -5.66 5.57 -19.59
C ARG A 50 -4.26 5.17 -19.14
N TRP A 51 -4.15 4.48 -18.00
CA TRP A 51 -2.86 3.96 -17.51
C TRP A 51 -2.42 2.75 -18.33
N LYS A 52 -3.36 1.90 -18.75
CA LYS A 52 -3.05 0.74 -19.57
C LYS A 52 -2.52 1.12 -20.96
N ALA A 53 -2.99 2.25 -21.50
CA ALA A 53 -2.58 2.74 -22.81
C ALA A 53 -1.21 3.43 -22.84
N SER A 54 -0.74 4.01 -21.73
CA SER A 54 0.53 4.75 -21.70
C SER A 54 1.17 4.79 -20.31
N PHE A 55 2.44 4.40 -20.25
CA PHE A 55 3.27 4.56 -19.06
C PHE A 55 3.50 6.04 -18.71
N GLU A 56 3.62 6.91 -19.71
CA GLU A 56 3.82 8.34 -19.51
C GLU A 56 2.63 8.98 -18.81
N VAL A 57 1.41 8.57 -19.14
CA VAL A 57 0.19 8.99 -18.45
C VAL A 57 0.23 8.52 -16.99
N PHE A 58 0.51 7.23 -16.75
CA PHE A 58 0.68 6.72 -15.39
C PHE A 58 1.70 7.53 -14.58
N LEU A 59 2.86 7.83 -15.18
CA LEU A 59 3.92 8.58 -14.52
C LEU A 59 3.53 10.04 -14.27
N ALA A 60 2.78 10.67 -15.17
CA ALA A 60 2.28 12.02 -14.99
C ALA A 60 1.33 12.13 -13.80
N ASP A 61 0.48 11.13 -13.57
CA ASP A 61 -0.47 11.14 -12.46
C ASP A 61 0.17 10.76 -11.13
N MET A 62 1.01 9.72 -11.13
CA MET A 62 1.62 9.18 -9.91
C MET A 62 2.85 9.95 -9.47
N GLY A 63 3.50 10.67 -10.39
CA GLY A 63 4.80 11.27 -10.18
C GLY A 63 5.93 10.22 -10.01
N PRO A 64 7.18 10.70 -9.82
CA PRO A 64 8.32 9.83 -9.57
C PRO A 64 8.13 9.10 -8.24
N LYS A 65 8.66 7.88 -8.16
CA LYS A 65 8.65 7.07 -6.95
C LYS A 65 9.54 7.75 -5.90
N PRO A 66 9.02 8.13 -4.71
CA PRO A 66 9.78 8.95 -3.77
C PRO A 66 11.05 8.28 -3.24
N SER A 67 11.05 6.95 -3.12
CA SER A 67 12.25 6.18 -2.76
C SER A 67 12.13 4.70 -3.17
N PRO A 68 13.24 3.94 -3.19
CA PRO A 68 13.20 2.50 -3.45
C PRO A 68 12.31 1.70 -2.49
N LEU A 69 12.04 2.23 -1.29
CA LEU A 69 11.22 1.60 -0.26
C LEU A 69 9.71 1.70 -0.52
N HIS A 70 9.30 2.58 -1.42
CA HIS A 70 7.89 2.74 -1.78
C HIS A 70 7.45 1.61 -2.72
N SER A 71 6.16 1.35 -2.77
CA SER A 71 5.53 0.60 -3.85
C SER A 71 4.13 1.16 -4.09
N ILE A 72 3.52 0.78 -5.21
CA ILE A 72 2.15 1.19 -5.51
C ILE A 72 1.19 0.51 -4.54
N GLU A 73 0.39 1.30 -3.85
CA GLU A 73 -0.69 0.86 -2.96
C GLU A 73 -2.02 1.33 -3.54
N ARG A 74 -3.06 0.50 -3.41
CA ARG A 74 -4.45 0.91 -3.62
C ARG A 74 -5.08 1.27 -2.28
N ASN A 75 -5.59 2.50 -2.14
CA ASN A 75 -6.25 3.00 -0.93
C ASN A 75 -7.46 2.13 -0.57
N ASN A 76 -8.32 1.86 -1.56
CA ASN A 76 -9.35 0.84 -1.52
C ASN A 76 -8.83 -0.43 -2.21
N SER A 77 -8.53 -1.46 -1.42
CA SER A 77 -8.02 -2.75 -1.90
C SER A 77 -8.97 -3.51 -2.85
N ALA A 78 -10.28 -3.20 -2.80
CA ALA A 78 -11.27 -3.78 -3.70
C ALA A 78 -11.45 -2.97 -5.00
N GLY A 79 -10.98 -1.71 -5.04
CA GLY A 79 -11.07 -0.84 -6.21
C GLY A 79 -10.00 -1.09 -7.27
N ASN A 80 -10.05 -0.39 -8.40
CA ASN A 80 -9.13 -0.58 -9.52
C ASN A 80 -7.79 0.14 -9.31
N TYR A 81 -6.85 -0.09 -10.23
CA TYR A 81 -5.66 0.75 -10.36
C TYR A 81 -6.01 2.00 -11.17
N GLU A 82 -6.16 3.11 -10.45
CA GLU A 82 -6.51 4.41 -11.01
C GLU A 82 -5.97 5.52 -10.08
N PRO A 83 -5.76 6.74 -10.59
CA PRO A 83 -5.10 7.82 -9.86
C PRO A 83 -5.73 8.14 -8.51
N GLU A 84 -7.06 8.12 -8.44
CA GLU A 84 -7.81 8.43 -7.22
C GLU A 84 -7.70 7.33 -6.17
N ASN A 85 -7.44 6.10 -6.62
CA ASN A 85 -7.31 4.94 -5.75
C ASN A 85 -5.86 4.55 -5.47
N CYS A 86 -4.86 5.20 -6.07
CA CYS A 86 -3.47 4.76 -5.99
C CYS A 86 -2.55 5.82 -5.41
N ARG A 87 -1.55 5.34 -4.64
CA ARG A 87 -0.47 6.18 -4.12
C ARG A 87 0.83 5.39 -3.99
N TRP A 88 1.94 6.12 -3.86
CA TRP A 88 3.18 5.54 -3.37
C TRP A 88 3.10 5.38 -1.86
N ALA A 89 3.38 4.17 -1.36
CA ALA A 89 3.45 3.92 0.07
C ALA A 89 4.59 2.96 0.40
N THR A 90 5.24 3.18 1.52
CA THR A 90 6.22 2.28 2.12
C THR A 90 5.54 1.07 2.75
N ARG A 91 6.33 0.02 3.02
CA ARG A 91 5.85 -1.16 3.75
C ARG A 91 5.29 -0.82 5.13
N ALA A 92 5.82 0.21 5.79
CA ALA A 92 5.35 0.65 7.10
C ALA A 92 3.97 1.32 7.00
N GLU A 93 3.77 2.19 6.02
CA GLU A 93 2.47 2.83 5.74
C GLU A 93 1.43 1.79 5.32
N GLN A 94 1.76 0.89 4.40
CA GLN A 94 0.87 -0.21 4.00
C GLN A 94 0.47 -1.09 5.17
N ALA A 95 1.39 -1.36 6.11
CA ALA A 95 1.08 -2.12 7.30
C ALA A 95 0.11 -1.38 8.23
N ALA A 96 0.22 -0.05 8.33
CA ALA A 96 -0.70 0.78 9.10
C ALA A 96 -2.11 0.82 8.51
N ASN A 97 -2.28 0.68 7.19
CA ASN A 97 -3.59 0.72 6.53
C ASN A 97 -4.39 -0.58 6.61
N LYS A 98 -3.82 -1.66 7.15
CA LYS A 98 -4.54 -2.93 7.28
C LYS A 98 -5.74 -2.80 8.22
N SER A 99 -6.85 -3.45 7.90
CA SER A 99 -8.04 -3.51 8.78
C SER A 99 -7.76 -4.11 10.16
N THR A 100 -6.71 -4.92 10.27
CA THR A 100 -6.24 -5.50 11.53
C THR A 100 -5.42 -4.53 12.39
N THR A 101 -5.16 -3.32 11.91
CA THR A 101 -4.36 -2.33 12.65
C THR A 101 -5.18 -1.74 13.79
N VAL A 102 -4.68 -1.89 15.01
CA VAL A 102 -5.31 -1.30 16.21
C VAL A 102 -4.96 0.18 16.29
N ARG A 103 -5.98 1.04 16.19
CA ARG A 103 -5.88 2.48 16.41
C ARG A 103 -6.35 2.84 17.81
N VAL A 104 -5.64 3.78 18.43
CA VAL A 104 -5.90 4.24 19.80
C VAL A 104 -5.76 5.75 19.87
N VAL A 105 -6.47 6.39 20.79
CA VAL A 105 -6.25 7.80 21.10
C VAL A 105 -5.10 7.89 22.11
N TRP A 106 -4.08 8.69 21.79
CA TRP A 106 -2.96 8.98 22.68
C TRP A 106 -2.72 10.49 22.68
N GLN A 107 -2.78 11.12 23.86
CA GLN A 107 -2.62 12.57 24.03
C GLN A 107 -3.54 13.41 23.11
N GLY A 108 -4.78 12.96 22.92
CA GLY A 108 -5.77 13.66 22.10
C GLY A 108 -5.64 13.45 20.58
N ALA A 109 -4.66 12.67 20.12
CA ALA A 109 -4.50 12.32 18.71
C ALA A 109 -4.77 10.83 18.47
N GLU A 110 -5.42 10.49 17.35
CA GLU A 110 -5.53 9.10 16.90
C GLU A 110 -4.18 8.63 16.35
N VAL A 111 -3.66 7.54 16.91
CA VAL A 111 -2.38 6.94 16.51
C VAL A 111 -2.50 5.43 16.34
N VAL A 112 -1.58 4.85 15.57
CA VAL A 112 -1.47 3.41 15.44
C VAL A 112 -0.74 2.84 16.67
N ALA A 113 -1.38 1.92 17.39
CA ALA A 113 -0.86 1.38 18.65
C ALA A 113 0.54 0.75 18.51
N CYS A 114 0.82 0.10 17.37
CA CYS A 114 2.13 -0.52 17.14
C CYS A 114 3.24 0.50 16.88
N VAL A 115 2.90 1.66 16.29
CA VAL A 115 3.82 2.77 16.07
C VAL A 115 4.09 3.46 17.40
N LEU A 116 3.04 3.77 18.15
CA LEU A 116 3.12 4.33 19.49
C LEU A 116 3.98 3.46 20.41
N ALA A 117 3.76 2.15 20.42
CA ALA A 117 4.56 1.22 21.22
C ALA A 117 6.06 1.33 20.88
N LYS A 118 6.43 1.37 19.59
CA LYS A 118 7.84 1.53 19.18
C LYS A 118 8.41 2.87 19.60
N GLN A 119 7.67 3.96 19.42
CA GLN A 119 8.09 5.32 19.81
C GLN A 119 8.38 5.40 21.31
N LEU A 120 7.61 4.68 22.13
CA LEU A 120 7.78 4.60 23.59
C LEU A 120 8.75 3.49 24.04
N GLY A 121 9.47 2.85 23.12
CA GLY A 121 10.41 1.75 23.43
C GLY A 121 9.75 0.48 23.98
N LYS A 122 8.45 0.29 23.75
CA LYS A 122 7.67 -0.88 24.18
C LYS A 122 7.55 -1.93 23.08
N ASN A 123 7.37 -3.18 23.46
CA ASN A 123 7.16 -4.28 22.51
C ASN A 123 5.75 -4.21 21.89
N PRO A 124 5.62 -3.95 20.57
CA PRO A 124 4.32 -3.80 19.93
C PRO A 124 3.45 -5.05 19.99
N LYS A 125 4.04 -6.25 19.97
CA LYS A 125 3.28 -7.51 20.06
C LYS A 125 2.56 -7.61 21.40
N ILE A 126 3.22 -7.18 22.47
CA ILE A 126 2.66 -7.21 23.83
C ILE A 126 1.55 -6.17 23.95
N VAL A 127 1.80 -4.94 23.51
CA VAL A 127 0.82 -3.84 23.57
C VAL A 127 -0.42 -4.21 22.75
N CYS A 128 -0.28 -4.63 21.49
CA CYS A 128 -1.41 -5.03 20.67
C CYS A 128 -2.16 -6.24 21.26
N GLY A 129 -1.44 -7.23 21.81
CA GLY A 129 -2.07 -8.38 22.46
C GLY A 129 -2.85 -8.03 23.72
N ARG A 130 -2.43 -7.01 24.48
CA ARG A 130 -3.17 -6.47 25.63
C ARG A 130 -4.43 -5.72 25.20
N LEU A 131 -4.32 -4.87 24.17
CA LEU A 131 -5.47 -4.16 23.60
C LEU A 131 -6.53 -5.14 23.08
N ALA A 132 -6.11 -6.23 22.41
CA ALA A 132 -7.01 -7.29 21.97
C ALA A 132 -7.73 -8.02 23.11
N LYS A 133 -7.19 -7.96 24.34
CA LYS A 133 -7.81 -8.48 25.58
C LYS A 133 -8.65 -7.40 26.30
N GLY A 134 -8.93 -6.27 25.66
CA GLY A 134 -9.75 -5.19 26.22
C GLY A 134 -9.01 -4.26 27.20
N TRP A 135 -7.68 -4.27 27.22
CA TRP A 135 -6.94 -3.33 28.07
C TRP A 135 -7.01 -1.92 27.49
N THR A 136 -7.01 -0.91 28.37
CA THR A 136 -6.82 0.48 27.93
C THR A 136 -5.39 0.68 27.43
N ILE A 137 -5.18 1.71 26.60
CA ILE A 137 -3.85 2.00 26.05
C ILE A 137 -2.84 2.37 27.14
N GLU A 138 -3.26 3.12 28.16
CA GLU A 138 -2.44 3.51 29.31
C GLU A 138 -1.97 2.28 30.09
N ARG A 139 -2.89 1.35 30.36
CA ARG A 139 -2.57 0.10 31.04
C ARG A 139 -1.66 -0.79 30.17
N ALA A 140 -1.95 -0.85 28.87
CA ALA A 140 -1.18 -1.65 27.93
C ALA A 140 0.29 -1.21 27.82
N LEU A 141 0.55 0.10 27.96
CA LEU A 141 1.89 0.71 27.89
C LEU A 141 2.66 0.70 29.22
N SER A 142 1.96 0.78 30.36
CA SER A 142 2.57 0.97 31.68
C SER A 142 2.92 -0.34 32.40
N GLN A 143 2.14 -1.41 32.24
CA GLN A 143 2.37 -2.63 33.03
C GLN A 143 3.55 -3.49 32.52
N PRO A 144 4.42 -4.01 33.41
CA PRO A 144 5.53 -4.89 33.03
C PRO A 144 5.05 -6.26 32.56
N VAL A 145 5.87 -6.94 31.76
CA VAL A 145 5.60 -8.28 31.25
C VAL A 145 5.88 -9.28 32.36
N GLY A 146 4.86 -9.93 32.91
CA GLY A 146 5.02 -10.91 34.00
C GLY A 146 4.33 -10.52 35.32
N ALA A 147 3.80 -9.30 35.45
CA ALA A 147 2.86 -8.99 36.52
C ALA A 147 1.53 -9.70 36.21
N ARG A 148 1.29 -10.85 36.84
CA ARG A 148 -0.06 -11.43 36.91
C ARG A 148 -0.95 -10.43 37.66
N ALA A 149 -2.13 -10.17 37.10
CA ALA A 149 -3.22 -9.56 37.85
C ALA A 149 -3.74 -10.57 38.89
#